data_AF-A0A3S1C957-F1
#
_entry.id   AF-A0A3S1C957-F1
#
_cell.length_a   1.000
_cell.length_b   1.000
_cell.length_c   1.000
_cell.angle_alpha   90.00
_cell.angle_beta   90.00
_cell.angle_gamma   90.00
#
_symmetry.space_group_name_H-M   'P 1'
#
loop_
_entity.id
_entity.type
_entity.pdbx_description
1 polymer ?
#
loop_
_entity_poly.entity_id
_entity_poly.type
_entity_poly.pdbx_seq_one_letter_code
_entity_poly.pdbx_strand_id
1 'polypeptide(L)'
;MLLSVLQLIGGAILALGYIPQIIQIIRTKSVSDLSLRSYLLMVVGISLMEAYAVSLAISGVGLAFLITNTVSLCIVSIVVVLIMRYKSR
;
A
#
# COMPACT_ATOMS: atom_id res chain seq x y z
N MET A 1 6.98 22.72 3.85
CA MET A 1 8.17 21.87 3.64
C MET A 1 8.32 20.78 4.70
N LEU A 2 8.36 21.11 6.00
CA LEU A 2 8.51 20.10 7.08
C LEU A 2 7.45 18.98 7.03
N LEU A 3 6.16 19.32 6.94
CA LEU A 3 5.07 18.32 6.88
C LEU A 3 5.19 17.38 5.67
N SER A 4 5.62 17.89 4.52
CA SER A 4 5.85 17.08 3.32
C SER A 4 7.02 16.10 3.50
N VAL A 5 8.08 16.51 4.20
CA VAL A 5 9.20 15.63 4.56
C VAL A 5 8.73 14.54 5.51
N LEU A 6 7.95 14.88 6.54
CA LEU A 6 7.36 13.89 7.45
C LEU A 6 6.46 12.90 6.70
N GLN A 7 5.64 13.40 5.77
CA GLN A 7 4.80 12.55 4.92
C GLN A 7 5.65 11.55 4.11
N LEU A 8 6.71 12.02 3.46
CA LEU A 8 7.60 11.16 2.65
C LEU A 8 8.34 10.13 3.50
N ILE A 9 8.87 10.53 4.66
CA ILE A 9 9.56 9.62 5.59
C ILE A 9 8.58 8.57 6.12
N GLY A 10 7.41 9.00 6.58
CA GLY A 10 6.36 8.10 7.06
C GLY A 10 5.94 7.10 5.98
N GLY A 11 5.68 7.58 4.76
CA GLY A 11 5.36 6.73 3.63
C GLY A 11 6.48 5.73 3.27
N ALA A 12 7.74 6.16 3.34
CA ALA A 12 8.88 5.28 3.11
C ALA A 12 8.98 4.18 4.18
N ILE A 13 8.80 4.53 5.46
CA ILE A 13 8.80 3.56 6.56
C ILE A 13 7.69 2.53 6.36
N LEU A 14 6.47 2.96 6.02
CA LEU A 14 5.35 2.06 5.75
C LEU A 14 5.65 1.14 4.55
N ALA A 15 6.17 1.68 3.45
CA ALA A 15 6.54 0.91 2.26
C ALA A 15 7.59 -0.16 2.57
N LEU A 16 8.66 0.23 3.29
CA LEU A 16 9.71 -0.70 3.72
C LEU A 16 9.18 -1.76 4.69
N GLY A 17 8.22 -1.40 5.56
CA GLY A 17 7.56 -2.32 6.48
C GLY A 17 6.82 -3.48 5.80
N TYR A 18 6.36 -3.30 4.56
CA TYR A 18 5.73 -4.39 3.79
C TYR A 18 6.73 -5.34 3.12
N ILE A 19 8.00 -4.95 2.96
CA ILE A 19 9.00 -5.77 2.26
C ILE A 19 9.17 -7.15 2.93
N PRO A 20 9.36 -7.27 4.26
CA PRO A 20 9.48 -8.58 4.91
C PRO A 20 8.26 -9.48 4.66
N GLN A 21 7.04 -8.92 4.70
CA GLN A 21 5.81 -9.67 4.47
C GLN A 21 5.73 -10.19 3.04
N ILE A 22 6.07 -9.35 2.04
CA ILE A 22 6.11 -9.76 0.63
C ILE A 22 7.14 -10.86 0.42
N ILE A 23 8.35 -10.70 0.98
CA ILE A 23 9.42 -11.70 0.91
C ILE A 23 8.95 -13.02 1.55
N GLN A 24 8.30 -12.96 2.72
CA GLN A 24 7.79 -14.15 3.40
C GLN A 24 6.77 -14.88 2.53
N ILE A 25 5.77 -14.20 1.99
CA ILE A 25 4.75 -14.81 1.11
C ILE A 25 5.41 -15.46 -0.12
N ILE A 26 6.37 -14.77 -0.74
CA ILE A 26 7.08 -15.29 -1.92
C ILE A 26 7.99 -16.47 -1.57
N ARG A 27 8.61 -16.51 -0.39
CA ARG A 27 9.50 -17.62 0.01
C ARG A 27 8.73 -18.84 0.49
N THR A 28 7.78 -18.66 1.40
CA THR A 28 7.06 -19.77 2.05
C THR A 28 5.89 -20.27 1.21
N LYS A 29 5.36 -19.42 0.30
CA LYS A 29 4.11 -19.67 -0.43
C LYS A 29 2.90 -19.95 0.48
N SER A 30 3.03 -19.69 1.78
CA SER A 30 1.95 -19.88 2.75
C SER A 30 1.24 -18.56 3.01
N VAL A 31 -0.08 -18.58 2.79
CA VAL A 31 -0.98 -17.42 3.00
C VAL A 31 -2.23 -17.81 3.78
N SER A 32 -2.26 -19.00 4.40
CA SER A 32 -3.41 -19.53 5.15
C SER A 32 -3.87 -18.60 6.26
N ASP A 33 -2.91 -17.92 6.89
CA ASP A 33 -3.13 -17.08 8.06
C ASP A 33 -3.45 -15.63 7.68
N LEU A 34 -3.41 -15.30 6.37
CA LEU A 34 -3.66 -13.95 5.88
C LEU A 34 -5.12 -13.79 5.43
N SER A 35 -5.81 -12.81 6.02
CA SER A 35 -7.17 -12.46 5.64
C SER A 35 -7.21 -11.67 4.33
N LEU A 36 -7.53 -12.34 3.22
CA LEU A 36 -7.76 -11.68 1.92
C LEU A 36 -8.78 -10.53 2.04
N ARG A 37 -9.83 -10.71 2.86
CA ARG A 37 -10.87 -9.68 3.07
C ARG A 37 -10.29 -8.40 3.65
N SER A 38 -9.36 -8.51 4.61
CA SER A 38 -8.72 -7.35 5.23
C SER A 38 -7.89 -6.57 4.21
N TYR A 39 -7.09 -7.26 3.39
CA TYR A 39 -6.29 -6.60 2.36
C TYR A 39 -7.15 -6.00 1.24
N LEU A 40 -8.29 -6.61 0.88
CA LEU A 40 -9.24 -6.02 -0.07
C LEU A 40 -9.88 -4.73 0.49
N LEU A 41 -10.26 -4.72 1.77
CA LEU A 41 -10.76 -3.50 2.42
C LEU A 41 -9.70 -2.40 2.45
N MET A 42 -8.43 -2.75 2.66
CA MET A 42 -7.32 -1.80 2.57
C MET A 42 -7.16 -1.24 1.15
N VAL A 43 -7.25 -2.07 0.10
CA VAL A 43 -7.23 -1.58 -1.30
C VAL A 43 -8.35 -0.56 -1.51
N VAL A 44 -9.57 -0.85 -1.07
CA VAL A 44 -10.71 0.08 -1.20
C VAL A 44 -10.44 1.37 -0.45
N GLY A 45 -10.05 1.31 0.82
CA GLY A 45 -9.78 2.49 1.64
C GLY A 45 -8.66 3.36 1.06
N ILE A 46 -7.53 2.75 0.66
CA ILE A 46 -6.40 3.47 0.08
C ILE A 46 -6.77 4.04 -1.31
N SER A 47 -7.62 3.37 -2.09
CA SER A 47 -8.12 3.90 -3.37
C SER A 47 -8.97 5.16 -3.17
N LEU A 48 -9.81 5.21 -2.13
CA LEU A 48 -10.57 6.41 -1.78
C LEU A 48 -9.63 7.56 -1.37
N MET A 49 -8.60 7.25 -0.58
CA MET A 49 -7.56 8.22 -0.22
C MET A 49 -6.75 8.69 -1.43
N GLU A 50 -6.50 7.81 -2.41
CA GLU A 50 -5.81 8.14 -3.66
C GLU A 50 -6.60 9.14 -4.48
N ALA A 51 -7.92 8.91 -4.63
CA ALA A 51 -8.80 9.85 -5.31
C ALA A 51 -8.77 11.24 -4.66
N TYR A 52 -8.77 11.30 -3.32
CA TYR A 52 -8.59 12.54 -2.59
C TYR A 52 -7.20 13.16 -2.82
N ALA A 53 -6.14 12.36 -2.79
CA ALA A 53 -4.77 12.82 -3.02
C ALA A 53 -4.58 13.41 -4.42
N VAL A 54 -5.19 12.81 -5.45
CA VAL A 54 -5.22 13.33 -6.82
C VAL A 54 -5.91 14.69 -6.86
N SER A 55 -7.05 14.85 -6.18
CA SER A 55 -7.76 16.14 -6.12
C SER A 55 -6.92 17.26 -5.49
N LEU A 56 -6.14 16.94 -4.45
CA LEU A 56 -5.19 17.86 -3.83
C LEU A 56 -4.06 18.23 -4.81
N ALA A 57 -3.49 17.23 -5.49
CA ALA A 57 -2.40 17.41 -6.45
C ALA A 57 -2.79 18.32 -7.61
N ILE A 58 -4.00 18.14 -8.16
CA ILE A 58 -4.56 19.01 -9.21
C ILE A 58 -4.72 20.45 -8.70
N SER A 59 -5.04 20.63 -7.42
CA SER A 59 -5.14 21.95 -6.77
C SER A 59 -3.77 22.57 -6.45
N GLY A 60 -2.67 21.94 -6.86
CA GLY A 60 -1.31 22.43 -6.66
C GLY A 60 -0.68 22.09 -5.30
N VAL A 61 -1.31 21.23 -4.50
CA VAL A 61 -0.84 20.86 -3.15
C VAL A 61 -0.82 19.34 -2.96
N GLY A 62 -0.25 18.83 -1.87
CA GLY A 62 -0.42 17.41 -1.51
C GLY A 62 0.35 16.38 -2.36
N LEU A 63 1.29 16.78 -3.22
CA LEU A 63 2.12 15.84 -4.02
C LEU A 63 2.80 14.75 -3.17
N ALA A 64 3.32 15.10 -1.99
CA ALA A 64 3.92 14.12 -1.07
C ALA A 64 2.91 13.07 -0.57
N PHE A 65 1.67 13.49 -0.33
CA PHE A 65 0.59 12.58 0.05
C PHE A 65 0.21 11.67 -1.11
N LEU A 66 0.06 12.23 -2.32
CA LEU A 66 -0.18 11.44 -3.53
C LEU A 66 0.91 10.38 -3.74
N ILE A 67 2.18 10.76 -3.78
CA ILE A 67 3.31 9.82 -4.00
C ILE A 67 3.26 8.65 -2.99
N THR A 68 3.10 8.96 -1.72
CA THR A 68 3.13 7.94 -0.65
C THR A 68 1.88 7.06 -0.64
N ASN A 69 0.72 7.60 -1.01
CA ASN A 69 -0.52 6.86 -1.11
C ASN A 69 -0.52 5.96 -2.37
N THR A 70 0.01 6.43 -3.51
CA THR A 70 0.20 5.62 -4.72
C THR A 70 1.09 4.42 -4.45
N VAL A 71 2.23 4.62 -3.78
CA VAL A 71 3.15 3.52 -3.41
C VAL A 71 2.43 2.52 -2.49
N SER A 72 1.68 3.00 -1.50
CA SER A 72 0.93 2.15 -0.58
C SER A 72 -0.14 1.33 -1.32
N LEU A 73 -0.84 1.93 -2.28
CA LEU A 73 -1.85 1.27 -3.11
C LEU A 73 -1.23 0.16 -3.97
N CYS A 74 -0.08 0.44 -4.59
CA CYS A 74 0.68 -0.56 -5.36
C CYS A 74 1.10 -1.74 -4.48
N ILE A 75 1.68 -1.46 -3.31
CA ILE A 75 2.17 -2.50 -2.38
C ILE A 75 1.02 -3.38 -1.88
N VAL A 76 -0.09 -2.80 -1.40
CA VAL A 76 -1.21 -3.59 -0.91
C VAL A 76 -1.86 -4.41 -2.03
N SER A 77 -1.91 -3.87 -3.24
CA SER A 77 -2.41 -4.60 -4.42
C SER A 77 -1.50 -5.78 -4.78
N ILE A 78 -0.18 -5.62 -4.70
CA ILE A 78 0.78 -6.73 -4.85
C ILE A 78 0.51 -7.80 -3.80
N VAL A 79 0.31 -7.43 -2.53
CA VAL A 79 0.01 -8.40 -1.48
C VAL A 79 -1.30 -9.15 -1.76
N VAL A 80 -2.35 -8.46 -2.19
CA VAL A 80 -3.61 -9.10 -2.62
C VAL A 80 -3.39 -10.09 -3.75
N VAL A 81 -2.65 -9.71 -4.79
CA VAL A 81 -2.30 -10.60 -5.92
C VAL A 81 -1.53 -11.82 -5.44
N LEU A 82 -0.56 -11.66 -4.53
CA LEU A 82 0.20 -12.77 -3.97
C LEU A 82 -0.67 -13.72 -3.13
N ILE A 83 -1.57 -13.18 -2.30
CA ILE A 83 -2.52 -13.99 -1.53
C ILE A 83 -3.41 -14.79 -2.48
N MET A 84 -4.01 -14.16 -3.49
CA MET A 84 -4.84 -14.87 -4.47
C MET A 84 -4.06 -15.94 -5.23
N ARG A 85 -2.80 -15.68 -5.60
CA ARG A 85 -1.95 -16.64 -6.32
C ARG A 85 -1.60 -17.89 -5.50
N TYR A 86 -1.40 -17.75 -4.19
CA TYR A 86 -0.95 -18.86 -3.34
C TYR A 86 -2.06 -19.49 -2.49
N LYS A 87 -3.27 -18.94 -2.47
CA LYS A 87 -4.42 -19.49 -1.70
C LYS A 87 -4.86 -20.90 -2.11
N SER A 88 -4.50 -21.35 -3.30
CA SER A 88 -4.93 -22.65 -3.87
C SER A 88 -3.77 -23.64 -4.05
N ARG A 89 -2.60 -23.37 -3.47
CA ARG A 89 -1.49 -24.32 -3.32
C ARG A 89 -1.41 -24.77 -1.88
#